data_AF-A0A935UJJ4-F1
#
_entry.id   AF-A0A935UJJ4-F1
#
_cell.length_a   1.000
_cell.length_b   1.000
_cell.length_c   1.000
_cell.angle_alpha   90.00
_cell.angle_beta   90.00
_cell.angle_gamma   90.00
#
_symmetry.space_group_name_H-M   'P 1'
#
loop_
_entity.id
_entity.type
_entity.pdbx_description
1 polymer ?
#
loop_
_entity_poly.entity_id
_entity_poly.type
_entity_poly.pdbx_seq_one_letter_code
_entity_poly.pdbx_strand_id
1 'polypeptide(L)'
;MKNIVSFLIVILALTTTSKVQAQEKAKWKEMEAFHEVMSKTFHPAEEGKMEPIKSRSTEMVQKAIAWKKSIAPAGYDKSAVLKNMRKLVKGAKKVNKLVQKNAPDAHLKEQLTELHTVFHEIVEKCEH
;
A
#
# COMPACT_ATOMS: atom_id res chain seq x y z
N MET A 1 72.00 26.07 -6.23
CA MET A 1 71.26 25.72 -5.00
C MET A 1 69.79 25.89 -5.30
N LYS A 2 69.02 24.90 -4.85
CA LYS A 2 67.67 24.52 -5.27
C LYS A 2 66.64 25.42 -4.56
N ASN A 3 65.39 25.38 -5.02
CA ASN A 3 64.15 25.92 -4.41
C ASN A 3 63.90 27.40 -4.81
N ILE A 4 62.75 27.82 -5.36
CA ILE A 4 61.40 27.74 -4.78
C ILE A 4 60.32 27.71 -5.88
N VAL A 5 59.54 26.62 -5.85
CA VAL A 5 58.10 26.47 -6.11
C VAL A 5 57.32 27.68 -6.64
N SER A 6 56.83 27.60 -7.89
CA SER A 6 55.62 28.33 -8.32
C SER A 6 54.48 27.33 -8.49
N PHE A 7 53.46 27.49 -7.64
CA PHE A 7 52.25 26.67 -7.56
C PHE A 7 51.40 26.79 -8.83
N LEU A 8 51.27 25.69 -9.57
CA LEU A 8 50.17 25.48 -10.51
C LEU A 8 48.92 25.14 -9.68
N ILE A 9 48.08 26.14 -9.43
CA ILE A 9 46.75 25.93 -8.84
C ILE A 9 45.82 25.46 -9.97
N VAL A 10 45.76 24.14 -10.19
CA VAL A 10 44.66 23.51 -10.91
C VAL A 10 43.54 23.28 -9.91
N ILE A 11 42.54 24.17 -9.88
CA ILE A 11 41.30 23.95 -9.13
C ILE A 11 40.50 22.90 -9.90
N LEU A 12 40.76 21.62 -9.61
CA LEU A 12 39.83 20.56 -9.96
C LEU A 12 38.66 20.65 -8.97
N ALA A 13 37.62 21.38 -9.35
CA ALA A 13 36.35 21.38 -8.64
C ALA A 13 35.76 19.96 -8.75
N LEU A 14 36.03 19.14 -7.74
CA LEU A 14 35.36 17.86 -7.53
C LEU A 14 33.91 18.17 -7.15
N THR A 15 33.04 18.26 -8.15
CA THR A 15 31.60 18.33 -7.93
C THR A 15 31.13 16.94 -7.51
N THR A 16 31.18 16.67 -6.21
CA THR A 16 30.48 15.52 -5.64
C THR A 16 28.99 15.77 -5.79
N THR A 17 28.41 15.29 -6.89
CA THR A 17 26.96 15.19 -7.03
C THR A 17 26.49 14.14 -6.03
N SER A 18 26.08 14.59 -4.84
CA SER A 18 25.34 13.75 -3.91
C SER A 18 24.04 13.36 -4.60
N LYS A 19 24.00 12.18 -5.23
CA LYS A 19 22.75 11.56 -5.62
C LYS A 19 22.01 11.27 -4.33
N VAL A 20 21.06 12.14 -3.97
CA VAL A 20 20.01 11.83 -3.01
C VAL A 20 19.23 10.69 -3.65
N GLN A 21 19.67 9.45 -3.38
CA GLN A 21 18.96 8.27 -3.78
C GLN A 21 17.76 8.21 -2.83
N ALA A 22 16.59 8.66 -3.31
CA ALA A 22 15.34 8.44 -2.58
C ALA A 22 15.27 6.94 -2.28
N GLN A 23 15.40 6.58 -1.01
CA GLN A 23 15.40 5.19 -0.60
C GLN A 23 13.99 4.66 -0.84
N GLU A 24 13.79 3.83 -1.86
CA GLU A 24 12.51 3.18 -2.10
C GLU A 24 12.07 2.47 -0.82
N LYS A 25 10.83 2.72 -0.38
CA LYS A 25 10.27 2.04 0.79
C LYS A 25 10.27 0.54 0.52
N ALA A 26 10.73 -0.23 1.51
CA ALA A 26 10.78 -1.68 1.37
C ALA A 26 9.37 -2.24 1.13
N LYS A 27 9.24 -3.13 0.14
CA LYS A 27 7.94 -3.73 -0.22
C LYS A 27 7.29 -4.42 0.98
N TRP A 28 5.99 -4.22 1.15
CA TRP A 28 5.20 -4.88 2.18
C TRP A 28 4.33 -5.98 1.57
N LYS A 29 4.83 -7.21 1.58
CA LYS A 29 4.23 -8.36 0.89
C LYS A 29 2.74 -8.56 1.19
N GLU A 30 2.32 -8.43 2.44
CA GLU A 30 0.91 -8.62 2.82
C GLU A 30 -0.01 -7.49 2.35
N MET A 31 0.52 -6.26 2.25
CA MET A 31 -0.20 -5.15 1.61
C MET A 31 -0.42 -5.45 0.14
N GLU A 32 0.62 -5.89 -0.58
CA GLU A 32 0.53 -6.25 -2.01
C GLU A 32 -0.44 -7.42 -2.22
N ALA A 33 -0.39 -8.44 -1.37
CA ALA A 33 -1.29 -9.58 -1.45
C ALA A 33 -2.75 -9.19 -1.19
N PHE A 34 -3.01 -8.23 -0.30
CA PHE A 34 -4.36 -7.68 -0.13
C PHE A 34 -4.78 -6.85 -1.35
N HIS A 35 -3.89 -5.99 -1.84
CA HIS A 35 -4.14 -5.14 -3.00
C HIS A 35 -4.42 -5.96 -4.27
N GLU A 36 -3.76 -7.10 -4.46
CA GLU A 36 -4.01 -8.00 -5.58
C GLU A 36 -5.45 -8.54 -5.58
N VAL A 37 -5.97 -8.96 -4.42
CA VAL A 37 -7.37 -9.39 -4.30
C VAL A 37 -8.30 -8.19 -4.52
N MET A 38 -7.96 -7.04 -3.94
CA MET A 38 -8.74 -5.81 -4.09
C MET A 38 -8.89 -5.39 -5.54
N SER A 39 -7.79 -5.18 -6.26
CA SER A 39 -7.83 -4.70 -7.65
C SER A 39 -8.58 -5.68 -8.57
N LYS A 40 -8.35 -6.99 -8.42
CA LYS A 40 -9.03 -8.03 -9.20
C LYS A 40 -10.52 -8.21 -8.86
N THR A 41 -11.03 -7.54 -7.83
CA THR A 41 -12.45 -7.62 -7.43
C THR A 41 -13.18 -6.28 -7.53
N PHE A 42 -12.49 -5.18 -7.22
CA PHE A 42 -13.01 -3.82 -7.30
C PHE A 42 -13.16 -3.35 -8.76
N HIS A 43 -12.14 -3.47 -9.61
CA HIS A 43 -12.24 -2.97 -11.00
C HIS A 43 -13.36 -3.65 -11.81
N PRO A 44 -13.55 -4.99 -11.74
CA PRO A 44 -14.73 -5.60 -12.35
C PRO A 44 -16.05 -5.08 -11.78
N ALA A 45 -16.13 -4.80 -10.47
CA ALA A 45 -17.33 -4.27 -9.83
C ALA A 45 -17.65 -2.83 -10.28
N GLU A 46 -16.66 -2.04 -10.68
CA GLU A 46 -16.87 -0.72 -11.31
C GLU A 46 -17.74 -0.85 -12.57
N GLU A 47 -17.56 -1.93 -13.33
CA GLU A 47 -18.31 -2.29 -14.52
C GLU A 47 -19.57 -3.14 -14.24
N GLY A 48 -19.92 -3.35 -12.96
CA GLY A 48 -21.08 -4.15 -12.55
C GLY A 48 -20.84 -5.68 -12.56
N LYS A 49 -19.60 -6.13 -12.81
CA LYS A 49 -19.24 -7.55 -12.75
C LYS A 49 -18.94 -7.94 -11.30
N MET A 50 -19.99 -8.32 -10.55
CA MET A 50 -19.88 -8.59 -9.11
C MET A 50 -19.41 -10.01 -8.76
N GLU A 51 -19.36 -10.93 -9.72
CA GLU A 51 -18.96 -12.33 -9.48
C GLU A 51 -17.56 -12.50 -8.86
N PRO A 52 -16.53 -11.74 -9.25
CA PRO A 52 -15.21 -11.84 -8.62
C PRO A 52 -15.24 -11.56 -7.11
N ILE A 53 -15.92 -10.49 -6.67
CA ILE A 53 -15.99 -10.20 -5.23
C ILE A 53 -16.85 -11.21 -4.48
N LYS A 54 -17.95 -11.70 -5.09
CA LYS A 54 -18.78 -12.76 -4.50
C LYS A 54 -17.94 -14.03 -4.25
N SER A 55 -17.13 -14.42 -5.22
CA SER A 55 -16.29 -15.63 -5.14
C SER A 55 -15.08 -15.50 -4.21
N ARG A 56 -14.54 -14.27 -4.02
CA ARG A 56 -13.26 -14.04 -3.33
C ARG A 56 -13.38 -13.25 -2.02
N SER A 57 -14.60 -12.96 -1.56
CA SER A 57 -14.81 -12.16 -0.35
C SER A 57 -14.20 -12.76 0.93
N THR A 58 -14.15 -14.09 1.04
CA THR A 58 -13.45 -14.77 2.15
C THR A 58 -11.93 -14.60 2.04
N GLU A 59 -11.36 -14.70 0.83
CA GLU A 59 -9.93 -14.42 0.59
C GLU A 59 -9.58 -12.99 0.99
N MET A 60 -10.42 -12.00 0.62
CA MET A 60 -10.25 -10.60 1.01
C MET A 60 -10.12 -10.43 2.54
N VAL A 61 -10.98 -11.11 3.31
CA VAL A 61 -10.92 -11.09 4.78
C VAL A 61 -9.61 -11.70 5.28
N GLN A 62 -9.21 -12.85 4.72
CA GLN A 62 -7.97 -13.54 5.12
C GLN A 62 -6.74 -12.66 4.87
N LYS A 63 -6.65 -12.02 3.70
CA LYS A 63 -5.54 -11.11 3.38
C LYS A 63 -5.53 -9.86 4.27
N ALA A 64 -6.69 -9.28 4.57
CA ALA A 64 -6.77 -8.14 5.50
C ALA A 64 -6.27 -8.50 6.90
N ILE A 65 -6.65 -9.70 7.40
CA ILE A 65 -6.20 -10.19 8.70
C ILE A 65 -4.71 -10.49 8.69
N ALA A 66 -4.19 -11.10 7.62
CA ALA A 66 -2.77 -11.39 7.45
C ALA A 66 -1.95 -10.10 7.46
N TRP A 67 -2.36 -9.10 6.69
CA TRP A 67 -1.68 -7.80 6.66
C TRP A 67 -1.68 -7.11 8.03
N LYS A 68 -2.83 -7.08 8.73
CA LYS A 68 -2.89 -6.52 10.09
C LYS A 68 -1.94 -7.23 11.08
N LYS A 69 -1.67 -8.52 10.91
CA LYS A 69 -0.78 -9.31 11.78
C LYS A 69 0.70 -9.24 11.39
N SER A 70 0.99 -8.78 10.17
CA SER A 70 2.36 -8.72 9.64
C SER A 70 3.19 -7.61 10.29
N ILE A 71 4.51 -7.71 10.11
CA ILE A 71 5.48 -6.72 10.57
C ILE A 71 5.67 -5.71 9.45
N ALA A 72 5.42 -4.43 9.73
CA ALA A 72 5.69 -3.36 8.78
C ALA A 72 7.19 -3.28 8.49
N PRO A 73 7.59 -3.15 7.20
CA PRO A 73 8.99 -2.93 6.85
C PRO A 73 9.55 -1.63 7.46
N ALA A 74 10.87 -1.50 7.47
CA ALA A 74 11.52 -0.25 7.89
C ALA A 74 11.04 0.93 7.02
N GLY A 75 10.80 2.09 7.65
CA GLY A 75 10.34 3.31 6.96
C GLY A 75 8.82 3.52 6.93
N TYR A 76 8.03 2.62 7.53
CA TYR A 76 6.58 2.78 7.68
C TYR A 76 6.19 3.24 9.10
N ASP A 77 5.28 4.21 9.21
CA ASP A 77 4.69 4.58 10.50
C ASP A 77 3.65 3.54 10.94
N LYS A 78 4.12 2.59 11.74
CA LYS A 78 3.28 1.51 12.30
C LYS A 78 2.11 2.06 13.12
N SER A 79 2.29 3.18 13.83
CA SER A 79 1.26 3.73 14.71
C SER A 79 0.10 4.32 13.90
N ALA A 80 0.42 5.06 12.83
CA ALA A 80 -0.55 5.61 11.88
C ALA A 80 -1.32 4.49 11.16
N VAL A 81 -0.61 3.43 10.73
CA VAL A 81 -1.20 2.31 9.99
C VAL A 81 -2.13 1.45 10.86
N LEU A 82 -1.76 1.17 12.12
CA LEU A 82 -2.52 0.26 12.99
C LEU A 82 -3.96 0.72 13.28
N LYS A 83 -4.22 2.04 13.30
CA LYS A 83 -5.58 2.58 13.48
C LYS A 83 -6.48 2.21 12.30
N ASN A 84 -5.98 2.38 11.08
CA ASN A 84 -6.73 2.10 9.86
C ASN A 84 -6.76 0.59 9.50
N MET A 85 -5.78 -0.20 9.93
CA MET A 85 -5.82 -1.67 9.81
C MET A 85 -7.05 -2.31 10.45
N ARG A 86 -7.53 -1.76 11.57
CA ARG A 86 -8.78 -2.24 12.20
C ARG A 86 -10.01 -1.92 11.35
N LYS A 87 -10.04 -0.76 10.70
CA LYS A 87 -11.11 -0.39 9.77
C LYS A 87 -11.10 -1.31 8.55
N LEU A 88 -9.92 -1.57 7.98
CA LEU A 88 -9.76 -2.45 6.83
C LEU A 88 -10.32 -3.85 7.09
N VAL A 89 -9.92 -4.48 8.19
CA VAL A 89 -10.42 -5.82 8.57
C VAL A 89 -11.94 -5.80 8.81
N LYS A 90 -12.48 -4.74 9.43
CA LYS A 90 -13.92 -4.60 9.62
C LYS A 90 -14.66 -4.45 8.30
N GLY A 91 -14.16 -3.63 7.39
CA GLY A 91 -14.74 -3.43 6.05
C GLY A 91 -14.72 -4.72 5.22
N ALA A 92 -13.60 -5.44 5.20
CA ALA A 92 -13.50 -6.74 4.51
C ALA A 92 -14.53 -7.74 5.06
N LYS A 93 -14.70 -7.80 6.39
CA LYS A 93 -15.73 -8.65 7.02
C LYS A 93 -17.15 -8.19 6.66
N LYS A 94 -17.40 -6.89 6.53
CA LYS A 94 -18.70 -6.34 6.13
C LYS A 94 -19.02 -6.74 4.69
N VAL A 95 -18.07 -6.61 3.75
CA VAL A 95 -18.20 -7.10 2.37
C VAL A 95 -18.52 -8.59 2.34
N ASN A 96 -17.74 -9.43 3.02
CA ASN A 96 -17.97 -10.87 3.08
C ASN A 96 -19.35 -11.22 3.68
N LYS A 97 -19.79 -10.49 4.71
CA LYS A 97 -21.13 -10.68 5.30
C LYS A 97 -22.24 -10.31 4.31
N LEU A 98 -22.06 -9.27 3.49
CA LEU A 98 -23.02 -8.91 2.44
C LEU A 98 -23.11 -9.99 1.36
N VAL A 99 -21.97 -10.53 0.94
CA VAL A 99 -21.92 -11.66 -0.01
C VAL A 99 -22.65 -12.88 0.57
N GLN A 100 -22.34 -13.29 1.80
CA GLN A 100 -22.99 -14.43 2.45
C GLN A 100 -24.50 -14.27 2.65
N LYS A 101 -24.98 -13.03 2.66
CA LYS A 101 -26.40 -12.68 2.78
C LYS A 101 -27.08 -12.48 1.43
N ASN A 102 -26.39 -12.67 0.31
CA ASN A 102 -26.88 -12.35 -1.03
C ASN A 102 -27.46 -10.92 -1.10
N ALA A 103 -26.74 -9.96 -0.50
CA ALA A 103 -27.16 -8.56 -0.53
C ALA A 103 -27.23 -8.04 -1.99
N PRO A 104 -28.08 -7.03 -2.26
CA PRO A 104 -28.15 -6.42 -3.59
C PRO A 104 -26.78 -5.92 -4.05
N ASP A 105 -26.49 -6.09 -5.34
CA ASP A 105 -25.20 -5.75 -5.94
C ASP A 105 -24.83 -4.27 -5.74
N ALA A 106 -25.80 -3.37 -5.75
CA ALA A 106 -25.58 -1.95 -5.46
C ALA A 106 -25.00 -1.71 -4.06
N HIS A 107 -25.55 -2.35 -3.03
CA HIS A 107 -25.09 -2.23 -1.65
C HIS A 107 -23.74 -2.96 -1.46
N LEU A 108 -23.54 -4.09 -2.13
CA LEU A 108 -22.24 -4.77 -2.12
C LEU A 108 -21.14 -3.90 -2.76
N LYS A 109 -21.45 -3.24 -3.89
CA LYS A 109 -20.53 -2.33 -4.60
C LYS A 109 -20.19 -1.12 -3.74
N GLU A 110 -21.18 -0.46 -3.14
CA GLU A 110 -20.97 0.65 -2.20
C GLU A 110 -20.00 0.25 -1.09
N GLN A 111 -20.23 -0.92 -0.47
CA GLN A 111 -19.38 -1.39 0.61
C GLN A 111 -17.96 -1.75 0.16
N LEU A 112 -17.81 -2.26 -1.06
CA LEU A 112 -16.51 -2.57 -1.65
C LEU A 112 -15.75 -1.28 -1.97
N THR A 113 -16.43 -0.24 -2.46
CA THR A 113 -15.85 1.10 -2.67
C THR A 113 -15.35 1.70 -1.36
N GLU A 114 -16.14 1.64 -0.28
CA GLU A 114 -15.69 2.08 1.05
C GLU A 114 -14.43 1.34 1.51
N LEU A 115 -14.37 0.03 1.29
CA LEU A 115 -13.20 -0.76 1.65
C LEU A 115 -11.96 -0.37 0.83
N HIS A 116 -12.14 -0.09 -0.46
CA HIS A 116 -11.09 0.44 -1.34
C HIS A 116 -10.60 1.82 -0.88
N THR A 117 -11.49 2.72 -0.47
CA THR A 117 -11.11 4.02 0.11
C THR A 117 -10.27 3.84 1.38
N VAL A 118 -10.66 2.94 2.29
CA VAL A 118 -9.88 2.65 3.50
C VAL A 118 -8.50 2.10 3.16
N PHE A 119 -8.36 1.30 2.11
CA PHE A 119 -7.05 0.86 1.62
C PHE A 119 -6.18 2.06 1.24
N HIS A 120 -6.68 2.97 0.40
CA HIS A 120 -5.92 4.18 0.01
C HIS A 120 -5.56 5.07 1.20
N GLU A 121 -6.47 5.28 2.15
CA GLU A 121 -6.16 6.01 3.40
C GLU A 121 -4.99 5.41 4.18
N ILE A 122 -4.74 4.10 4.04
CA ILE A 122 -3.60 3.44 4.66
C ILE A 122 -2.35 3.68 3.84
N VAL A 123 -2.40 3.46 2.52
CA VAL A 123 -1.21 3.55 1.65
C VAL A 123 -0.71 4.99 1.56
N GLU A 124 -1.59 5.99 1.51
CA GLU A 124 -1.20 7.42 1.57
C GLU A 124 -0.42 7.75 2.85
N LYS A 125 -0.83 7.18 3.99
CA LYS A 125 -0.12 7.32 5.28
C LYS A 125 1.16 6.50 5.35
N CYS A 126 1.34 5.55 4.44
CA CYS A 126 2.57 4.80 4.28
C CYS A 126 3.55 5.50 3.33
N GLU A 127 3.12 6.47 2.53
CA GLU A 127 3.94 7.15 1.52
C GLU A 127 4.48 8.50 1.99
N HIS A 128 3.81 9.15 2.94
CA HIS A 128 4.23 10.40 3.59
C HIS A 128 4.71 10.17 5.03
#